data_AF-A0AA97EVF3-F1
#
_entry.id   AF-A0AA97EVF3-F1
#
_cell.length_a   1.000
_cell.length_b   1.000
_cell.length_c   1.000
_cell.angle_alpha   90.00
_cell.angle_beta   90.00
_cell.angle_gamma   90.00
#
_symmetry.space_group_name_H-M   'P 1'
#
loop_
_entity.id
_entity.type
_entity.pdbx_description
1 polymer ?
#
loop_
_entity_poly.entity_id
_entity_poly.type
_entity_poly.pdbx_seq_one_letter_code
_entity_poly.pdbx_strand_id
1 'polypeptide(L)'
;MDKYLIVLMVVIFCIFLIIYTQRSQQNSAEPKQFKQRVLKAFPEFSVVEKYNNIIISKLNQQHQLQELVTIRIDANQQKNIRLYGGMMIATYPKPPSIREMKKDFTLHLQAIH
;
A
#
# COMPACT_ATOMS: atom_id res chain seq x y z
N MET A 1 15.79 31.03 37.42
CA MET A 1 15.16 31.06 36.07
C MET A 1 15.33 29.71 35.34
N ASP A 2 15.95 28.74 36.01
CA ASP A 2 16.46 27.48 35.44
C ASP A 2 15.34 26.46 35.17
N LYS A 3 14.28 26.47 35.99
CA LYS A 3 13.12 25.58 35.81
C LYS A 3 12.40 25.77 34.48
N TYR A 4 12.33 27.00 33.96
CA TYR A 4 11.65 27.29 32.69
C TYR A 4 12.50 26.90 31.48
N LEU A 5 13.83 26.98 31.61
CA LEU A 5 14.77 26.51 30.57
C LEU A 5 14.70 25.00 30.39
N ILE A 6 14.61 24.25 31.49
CA ILE A 6 14.46 22.79 31.46
C ILE A 6 13.14 22.41 30.78
N VAL A 7 12.04 23.08 31.14
CA VAL A 7 10.73 22.85 30.53
C VAL A 7 10.75 23.17 29.03
N LEU A 8 11.36 24.27 28.62
CA LEU A 8 11.51 24.64 27.20
C LEU A 8 12.28 23.58 26.41
N MET A 9 13.38 23.06 26.98
CA MET A 9 14.22 22.05 26.34
C MET A 9 13.47 20.72 26.15
N VAL A 10 12.68 20.30 27.15
CA VAL A 10 11.83 19.10 27.05
C VAL A 10 10.76 19.27 25.97
N VAL A 11 10.12 20.44 25.88
CA VAL A 11 9.10 20.71 24.84
C VAL A 11 9.71 20.63 23.44
N ILE A 12 10.89 21.24 23.23
CA ILE A 12 11.60 21.17 21.94
C ILE A 12 11.95 19.72 21.60
N PHE A 13 12.43 18.94 22.56
CA PHE A 13 12.78 17.54 22.35
C PHE A 13 11.56 16.69 21.95
N CYS A 14 10.41 16.89 22.62
CA CYS A 14 9.16 16.22 22.25
C CYS A 14 8.69 16.58 20.83
N ILE A 15 8.80 17.85 20.43
CA ILE A 15 8.48 18.29 19.06
C ILE A 15 9.41 17.61 18.05
N PHE A 16 10.71 17.54 18.35
CA PHE A 16 11.68 16.83 17.51
C PHE A 16 11.36 15.34 17.34
N LEU A 17 10.96 14.65 18.42
CA LEU A 17 10.58 13.24 18.37
C LEU A 17 9.33 13.01 17.49
N ILE A 18 8.35 13.92 17.57
CA ILE A 18 7.15 13.86 16.72
C ILE A 18 7.53 14.04 15.24
N ILE A 19 8.37 15.03 14.91
CA ILE A 19 8.83 15.27 13.54
C ILE A 19 9.63 14.08 13.00
N TYR A 20 10.53 13.52 13.83
CA TYR A 20 11.33 12.35 13.47
C TYR A 20 10.45 11.14 13.16
N THR A 21 9.45 10.88 14.00
CA THR A 21 8.51 9.77 13.82
C THR A 21 7.66 9.94 12.55
N GLN A 22 7.17 11.15 12.29
CA GLN A 22 6.36 11.41 11.09
C GLN A 22 7.17 11.29 9.79
N ARG A 23 8.43 11.74 9.77
CA ARG A 23 9.30 11.64 8.58
C ARG A 23 9.61 10.19 8.18
N SER A 24 9.69 9.27 9.14
CA SER A 24 9.89 7.85 8.84
C SER A 24 8.72 7.22 8.07
N GLN A 25 7.49 7.74 8.23
CA GLN A 25 6.31 7.20 7.53
C GLN A 25 6.12 7.77 6.11
N GLN A 26 6.72 8.93 5.80
CA GLN A 26 6.56 9.60 4.50
C GLN A 26 7.38 9.00 3.35
N ASN A 27 8.26 8.02 3.59
CA ASN A 27 9.03 7.34 2.54
C ASN A 27 8.22 6.31 1.72
N SER A 28 6.91 6.25 1.92
CA SER A 28 6.01 5.49 1.04
C SER A 28 5.88 6.23 -0.28
N ALA A 29 6.61 5.78 -1.29
CA ALA A 29 6.58 6.28 -2.67
C ALA A 29 5.16 6.74 -3.06
N GLU A 30 5.04 7.97 -3.53
CA GLU A 30 3.77 8.67 -3.72
C GLU A 30 2.66 7.74 -4.27
N PRO A 31 1.46 7.72 -3.64
CA PRO A 31 0.36 6.84 -4.03
C PRO A 31 0.07 6.85 -5.54
N LYS A 32 0.13 8.04 -6.15
CA LYS A 32 -0.01 8.25 -7.60
C LYS A 32 0.96 7.42 -8.44
N GLN A 33 2.24 7.35 -8.04
CA GLN A 33 3.25 6.62 -8.80
C GLN A 33 3.06 5.11 -8.68
N PHE A 34 2.62 4.63 -7.50
CA PHE A 34 2.39 3.22 -7.30
C PHE A 34 1.17 2.72 -8.09
N LYS A 35 0.06 3.47 -8.08
CA LYS A 35 -1.11 3.15 -8.92
C LYS A 35 -0.76 3.09 -10.41
N GLN A 36 0.01 4.06 -10.91
CA GLN A 36 0.46 4.04 -12.30
C GLN A 36 1.29 2.79 -12.63
N ARG A 37 2.12 2.30 -11.71
CA ARG A 37 2.87 1.04 -11.88
C ARG A 37 1.96 -0.16 -11.92
N VAL A 38 0.94 -0.22 -11.07
CA VAL A 38 -0.05 -1.33 -11.06
C VAL A 38 -0.84 -1.34 -12.37
N LEU A 39 -1.29 -0.18 -12.85
CA LEU A 39 -1.94 -0.03 -14.15
C LEU A 39 -1.04 -0.49 -15.31
N LYS A 40 0.26 -0.12 -15.29
CA LYS A 40 1.23 -0.60 -16.29
C LYS A 40 1.46 -2.11 -16.23
N ALA A 41 1.33 -2.73 -15.05
CA ALA A 41 1.50 -4.16 -14.89
C ALA A 41 0.29 -4.94 -15.41
N PHE A 42 -0.92 -4.39 -15.26
CA PHE A 42 -2.21 -5.03 -15.55
C PHE A 42 -3.18 -4.07 -16.25
N PRO A 43 -2.95 -3.73 -17.53
CA PRO A 43 -3.74 -2.73 -18.25
C PRO A 43 -5.18 -3.19 -18.54
N GLU A 44 -5.45 -4.49 -18.54
CA GLU A 44 -6.77 -5.08 -18.79
C GLU A 44 -7.73 -4.96 -17.60
N PHE A 45 -7.21 -4.57 -16.44
CA PHE A 45 -7.96 -4.49 -15.19
C PHE A 45 -8.12 -3.04 -14.74
N SER A 46 -9.22 -2.78 -14.02
CA SER A 46 -9.45 -1.48 -13.38
C SER A 46 -8.70 -1.42 -12.05
N VAL A 47 -7.94 -0.35 -11.83
CA VAL A 47 -7.15 -0.14 -10.61
C VAL A 47 -7.73 1.03 -9.82
N VAL A 48 -8.21 0.74 -8.61
CA VAL A 48 -8.85 1.71 -7.71
C VAL A 48 -8.02 1.84 -6.44
N GLU A 49 -7.90 3.06 -5.91
CA GLU A 49 -7.31 3.30 -4.59
C GLU A 49 -8.44 3.42 -3.57
N LYS A 50 -8.37 2.64 -2.49
CA LYS A 50 -9.39 2.62 -1.44
C LYS A 50 -8.74 2.34 -0.08
N TYR A 51 -9.04 3.16 0.92
CA TYR A 51 -8.50 3.02 2.29
C TYR A 51 -6.99 2.79 2.34
N ASN A 52 -6.23 3.58 1.57
CA ASN A 52 -4.77 3.48 1.47
C ASN A 52 -4.23 2.16 0.86
N ASN A 53 -5.10 1.34 0.25
CA ASN A 53 -4.74 0.14 -0.49
C ASN A 53 -4.98 0.35 -1.99
N ILE A 54 -4.24 -0.39 -2.81
CA ILE A 54 -4.48 -0.46 -4.25
C ILE A 54 -5.26 -1.73 -4.57
N ILE A 55 -6.40 -1.60 -5.21
CA ILE A 55 -7.29 -2.71 -5.55
C ILE A 55 -7.29 -2.88 -7.07
N ILE A 56 -6.96 -4.08 -7.52
CA ILE A 56 -7.16 -4.54 -8.90
C ILE A 56 -8.55 -5.16 -8.96
N SER A 57 -9.34 -4.70 -9.91
CA SER A 57 -10.75 -5.05 -10.06
C SER A 57 -11.13 -5.29 -11.52
N LYS A 58 -12.16 -6.09 -11.74
CA LYS A 58 -12.71 -6.39 -13.08
C LYS A 58 -14.21 -6.18 -13.05
N LEU A 59 -14.77 -5.70 -14.15
CA LEU A 59 -16.22 -5.58 -14.30
C LEU A 59 -16.79 -6.96 -14.63
N ASN A 60 -17.79 -7.43 -13.87
CA ASN A 60 -18.46 -8.70 -14.15
C ASN A 60 -19.58 -8.53 -15.20
N GLN A 61 -20.19 -9.64 -15.61
CA GLN A 61 -21.32 -9.65 -16.56
C GLN A 61 -22.56 -8.86 -16.06
N GLN A 62 -22.65 -8.61 -14.76
CA GLN A 62 -23.72 -7.83 -14.11
C GLN A 62 -23.33 -6.36 -13.92
N HIS A 63 -22.25 -5.90 -14.58
CA HIS A 63 -21.66 -4.57 -14.44
C HIS A 63 -21.23 -4.19 -13.01
N GLN A 64 -21.03 -5.18 -12.14
CA GLN A 64 -20.50 -4.97 -10.80
C GLN A 64 -18.98 -5.06 -10.80
N LEU A 65 -18.34 -4.17 -10.05
CA LEU A 65 -16.89 -4.15 -9.90
C LEU A 65 -16.47 -5.25 -8.91
N GLN A 66 -15.87 -6.32 -9.41
CA GLN A 66 -15.36 -7.41 -8.59
C GLN A 66 -13.92 -7.12 -8.20
N GLU A 67 -13.65 -7.09 -6.89
CA GLU A 67 -12.29 -6.93 -6.34
C GLU A 67 -11.53 -8.25 -6.45
N LEU A 68 -10.41 -8.25 -7.19
CA LEU A 68 -9.61 -9.46 -7.46
C LEU A 68 -8.35 -9.50 -6.61
N VAL A 69 -7.64 -8.37 -6.51
CA VAL A 69 -6.39 -8.29 -5.74
C VAL A 69 -6.37 -7.01 -4.92
N THR A 70 -6.22 -7.12 -3.61
CA THR A 70 -5.93 -5.99 -2.73
C THR A 70 -4.44 -5.97 -2.39
N ILE A 71 -3.77 -4.89 -2.76
CA ILE A 71 -2.36 -4.64 -2.48
C ILE A 71 -2.26 -3.65 -1.32
N ARG A 72 -1.73 -4.14 -0.20
CA ARG A 72 -1.46 -3.35 1.01
C ARG A 72 0.04 -3.13 1.17
N ILE A 73 0.42 -1.89 1.48
CA ILE A 73 1.80 -1.54 1.82
C ILE A 73 1.87 -1.28 3.33
N ASP A 74 2.64 -2.09 4.05
CA ASP A 74 2.80 -1.99 5.49
C ASP A 74 4.23 -2.33 5.88
N ALA A 75 5.03 -1.30 6.20
CA ALA A 75 6.44 -1.44 6.55
C ALA A 75 6.70 -2.34 7.77
N ASN A 76 5.70 -2.57 8.62
CA ASN A 76 5.82 -3.41 9.81
C ASN A 76 5.51 -4.88 9.53
N GLN A 77 5.02 -5.21 8.33
CA GLN A 77 4.65 -6.57 7.96
C GLN A 77 5.56 -7.09 6.83
N GLN A 78 6.02 -8.32 6.99
CA GLN A 78 6.72 -9.03 5.91
C GLN A 78 5.74 -9.35 4.77
N LYS A 79 6.30 -9.67 3.60
CA LYS A 79 5.50 -10.06 2.44
C LYS A 79 4.59 -11.23 2.81
N ASN A 80 3.29 -11.02 2.68
CA ASN A 80 2.27 -12.03 2.94
C ASN A 80 1.22 -11.98 1.83
N ILE A 81 1.01 -13.11 1.17
CA ILE A 81 -0.02 -13.25 0.14
C ILE A 81 -0.97 -14.34 0.60
N ARG A 82 -2.25 -13.98 0.69
CA ARG A 82 -3.32 -14.89 1.12
C ARG A 82 -4.51 -14.80 0.19
N LEU A 83 -5.23 -15.89 0.04
CA LEU A 83 -6.50 -15.96 -0.68
C LEU A 83 -7.65 -15.85 0.33
N TYR A 84 -8.68 -15.09 -0.01
CA TYR A 84 -9.86 -14.90 0.80
C TYR A 84 -11.12 -14.96 -0.06
N GLY A 85 -11.84 -16.09 0.00
CA GLY A 85 -13.05 -16.37 -0.80
C GLY A 85 -12.76 -16.55 -2.29
N GLY A 86 -12.47 -15.44 -2.97
CA GLY A 86 -12.06 -15.36 -4.38
C GLY A 86 -11.17 -14.14 -4.67
N MET A 87 -10.77 -13.39 -3.64
CA MET A 87 -9.90 -12.22 -3.73
C MET A 87 -8.54 -12.56 -3.12
N MET A 88 -7.46 -12.13 -3.76
CA MET A 88 -6.12 -12.19 -3.20
C MET A 88 -5.81 -10.93 -2.41
N ILE A 89 -5.29 -11.09 -1.19
CA ILE A 89 -4.76 -9.99 -0.38
C ILE A 89 -3.25 -10.15 -0.32
N ALA A 90 -2.53 -9.18 -0.87
CA ALA A 90 -1.09 -9.16 -0.91
C ALA A 90 -0.56 -7.97 -0.10
N THR A 91 0.06 -8.26 1.03
CA THR A 91 0.70 -7.27 1.89
C THR A 91 2.20 -7.27 1.63
N TYR A 92 2.77 -6.09 1.42
CA TYR A 92 4.20 -5.91 1.17
C TYR A 92 4.80 -4.90 2.16
N PRO A 93 6.05 -5.11 2.60
CA PRO A 93 6.77 -4.12 3.42
C PRO A 93 7.09 -2.83 2.65
N LYS A 94 7.14 -2.89 1.32
CA LYS A 94 7.43 -1.77 0.43
C LYS A 94 6.70 -1.94 -0.91
N PRO A 95 6.47 -0.85 -1.68
CA PRO A 95 5.78 -0.94 -2.97
C PRO A 95 6.46 -1.92 -3.96
N PRO A 96 5.83 -3.04 -4.34
CA PRO A 96 6.43 -4.09 -5.18
C PRO A 96 6.66 -3.64 -6.61
N SER A 97 7.74 -4.11 -7.22
CA SER A 97 8.06 -3.84 -8.62
C SER A 97 7.06 -4.49 -9.60
N ILE A 98 7.02 -4.02 -10.86
CA ILE A 98 6.16 -4.60 -11.91
C ILE A 98 6.42 -6.11 -12.08
N ARG A 99 7.69 -6.53 -12.04
CA ARG A 99 8.08 -7.93 -12.19
C ARG A 99 7.59 -8.80 -11.04
N GLU A 100 7.75 -8.31 -9.79
CA GLU A 100 7.25 -9.01 -8.61
C GLU A 100 5.72 -9.14 -8.66
N MET A 101 5.01 -8.06 -8.97
CA MET A 101 3.56 -8.10 -9.08
C MET A 101 3.08 -9.08 -10.15
N LYS A 102 3.71 -9.11 -11.34
CA LYS A 102 3.36 -10.09 -12.37
C LYS A 102 3.61 -11.52 -11.88
N LYS A 103 4.77 -11.79 -11.29
CA LYS A 103 5.07 -13.13 -10.75
C LYS A 103 4.04 -13.57 -9.70
N ASP A 104 3.65 -12.66 -8.80
CA ASP A 104 2.78 -12.97 -7.67
C ASP A 104 1.30 -13.06 -8.07
N PHE A 105 0.84 -12.25 -9.02
CA PHE A 105 -0.59 -12.12 -9.33
C PHE A 105 -1.01 -12.79 -10.64
N THR A 106 -0.11 -13.02 -11.61
CA THR A 106 -0.49 -13.54 -12.92
C THR A 106 -1.20 -14.88 -12.83
N LEU A 107 -0.74 -15.82 -11.99
CA LEU A 107 -1.40 -17.11 -11.81
C LEU A 107 -2.84 -16.97 -11.34
N HIS A 108 -3.10 -16.06 -10.39
CA HIS A 108 -4.44 -15.84 -9.86
C HIS A 108 -5.33 -15.08 -10.84
N LEU A 109 -4.82 -14.05 -11.50
CA LEU A 109 -5.57 -13.27 -12.48
C LEU A 109 -5.88 -14.06 -13.76
N GLN A 110 -5.02 -15.00 -14.16
CA GLN A 110 -5.28 -15.91 -15.29
C GLN A 110 -6.31 -16.99 -14.96
N ALA A 111 -6.34 -17.48 -13.72
CA ALA A 111 -7.33 -18.47 -13.30
C ALA A 111 -8.78 -17.93 -13.27
N ILE A 112 -8.94 -16.61 -13.28
CA ILE A 112 -10.24 -15.91 -13.25
C ILE A 112 -10.67 -15.49 -14.68
N HIS A 113 -9.88 -15.88 -15.69
CA HIS A 113 -10.10 -15.48 -17.08
C HIS A 113 -10.98 -16.45 -17.88
#